data_AF-A0A8S0GSY3-F1
#
_entry.id   AF-A0A8S0GSY3-F1
#
_cell.length_a   1.000
_cell.length_b   1.000
_cell.length_c   1.000
_cell.angle_alpha   90.00
_cell.angle_beta   90.00
_cell.angle_gamma   90.00
#
_symmetry.space_group_name_H-M   'P 1'
#
loop_
_entity.id
_entity.type
_entity.pdbx_description
1 polymer ?
#
loop_
_entity_poly.entity_id
_entity_poly.type
_entity_poly.pdbx_seq_one_letter_code
_entity_poly.pdbx_strand_id
1 'polypeptide(L)'
;MLAQKVGSDKLPWLTPSYPDEPLPLAEADKLKGLNLTVPGLNEVSRAINRLAQLNSLGTRGGSNLAIAPQRSRTGRSLLAADSHLQAWYYAQIRAPKYQAAGASIAGLPAILQGFNGKVAWSMSSVEGDNQDLFLEKLKRQGNALYYQNNGKWQPVTVRNETYFVKGQRPIREAVYETRHGPLLNSALGAALGNGFGLALQTPELKDDKTLDAFFDLSRAQNVEKASDASREIRAIALNMVFADASNIGWQVTGRFPNRREGEGLLPSPGWDGRYDWDGYADPMLHPYDQDPPQGWIATANQRVISRGYGMQLSNSWHAPERAERMAGLASSGKQDNRSLIALQYDQSTLFAAKLKKMFEAPGMAQPLKQAIEALPDTERAKAREAYSRLLAFDGKVSAGSADAALYELFLQESAKQIFLDKLGPESSDAWQAFVANGNLSYSAQADHLLGQEDSPFWDDSRTAQKEDKPAILARSLAAAISSGEQLLGADRKAWQWGKLHSYQWTNANGRQIRGPLQAGGDHNTINSAAYRWGQDFAITDTPALRLIVDFGLSEPMMGLNSSGQSGNPVSPNYANGIDGWLKAQYLSLPMQPQNFERSYGKTRLTLVPGK
;
A
#
# COMPACT_ATOMS: atom_id res chain seq x y z
N MET A 1 -18.39 -5.63 8.47
CA MET A 1 -19.27 -5.01 7.46
C MET A 1 -19.47 -5.91 6.25
N LEU A 2 -18.45 -6.21 5.43
CA LEU A 2 -18.61 -7.08 4.25
C LEU A 2 -19.23 -8.46 4.60
N ALA A 3 -18.66 -9.14 5.59
CA ALA A 3 -19.17 -10.43 6.07
C ALA A 3 -20.65 -10.38 6.51
N GLN A 4 -21.10 -9.28 7.12
CA GLN A 4 -22.50 -9.09 7.51
C GLN A 4 -23.42 -8.89 6.30
N LYS A 5 -22.89 -8.28 5.22
CA LYS A 5 -23.66 -7.96 4.02
C LYS A 5 -23.84 -9.15 3.10
N VAL A 6 -22.76 -9.90 2.84
CA VAL A 6 -22.76 -10.98 1.83
C VAL A 6 -22.68 -12.39 2.41
N GLY A 7 -22.46 -12.52 3.72
CA GLY A 7 -22.25 -13.80 4.40
C GLY A 7 -20.84 -14.37 4.21
N SER A 8 -20.52 -15.43 4.95
CA SER A 8 -19.21 -16.11 4.87
C SER A 8 -18.95 -16.72 3.49
N ASP A 9 -19.98 -17.21 2.81
CA ASP A 9 -19.81 -17.97 1.56
C ASP A 9 -19.34 -17.08 0.38
N LYS A 10 -19.71 -15.79 0.40
CA LYS A 10 -19.33 -14.81 -0.62
C LYS A 10 -18.15 -13.92 -0.23
N LEU A 11 -17.79 -13.89 1.05
CA LEU A 11 -16.72 -13.03 1.56
C LEU A 11 -15.34 -13.31 0.92
N PRO A 12 -14.91 -14.57 0.69
CA PRO A 12 -13.61 -14.88 0.07
C PRO A 12 -13.39 -14.21 -1.28
N TRP A 13 -14.44 -14.05 -2.08
CA TRP A 13 -14.39 -13.38 -3.39
C TRP A 13 -14.10 -11.87 -3.27
N LEU A 14 -14.33 -11.27 -2.10
CA LEU A 14 -14.09 -9.85 -1.85
C LEU A 14 -12.73 -9.58 -1.19
N THR A 15 -12.03 -10.62 -0.75
CA THR A 15 -10.77 -10.54 0.00
C THR A 15 -9.72 -11.51 -0.58
N PRO A 16 -9.38 -11.41 -1.88
CA PRO A 16 -8.32 -12.24 -2.44
C PRO A 16 -6.96 -11.87 -1.83
N SER A 17 -6.10 -12.86 -1.63
CA SER A 17 -4.76 -12.65 -1.09
C SER A 17 -3.78 -12.16 -2.18
N TYR A 18 -3.80 -12.80 -3.36
CA TYR A 18 -2.91 -12.53 -4.50
C TYR A 18 -3.40 -13.27 -5.78
N PRO A 19 -2.98 -12.87 -7.01
CA PRO A 19 -3.53 -13.44 -8.26
C PRO A 19 -3.46 -14.97 -8.46
N ASP A 20 -2.50 -15.65 -7.83
CA ASP A 20 -2.27 -17.10 -7.98
C ASP A 20 -2.53 -17.88 -6.68
N GLU A 21 -3.14 -17.22 -5.69
CA GLU A 21 -3.60 -17.87 -4.45
C GLU A 21 -5.06 -18.29 -4.57
N PRO A 22 -5.45 -19.42 -3.92
CA PRO A 22 -6.84 -19.81 -3.87
C PRO A 22 -7.65 -18.79 -3.06
N LEU A 23 -8.96 -18.79 -3.27
CA LEU A 23 -9.86 -18.05 -2.39
C LEU A 23 -9.69 -18.53 -0.94
N PRO A 24 -9.67 -17.62 0.06
CA PRO A 24 -9.44 -17.94 1.46
C PRO A 24 -10.70 -18.51 2.13
N LEU A 25 -11.19 -19.66 1.62
CA LEU A 25 -12.41 -20.31 2.09
C LEU A 25 -12.31 -20.72 3.57
N ALA A 26 -11.15 -21.27 3.97
CA ALA A 26 -10.91 -21.70 5.34
C ALA A 26 -10.99 -20.52 6.33
N GLU A 27 -10.52 -19.34 5.94
CA GLU A 27 -10.62 -18.14 6.76
C GLU A 27 -12.07 -17.68 6.92
N ALA A 28 -12.88 -17.74 5.86
CA ALA A 28 -14.28 -17.36 5.93
C ALA A 28 -15.14 -18.38 6.68
N ASP A 29 -14.79 -19.67 6.62
CA ASP A 29 -15.45 -20.74 7.36
C ASP A 29 -15.38 -20.53 8.89
N LYS A 30 -14.35 -19.82 9.39
CA LYS A 30 -14.27 -19.40 10.81
C LYS A 30 -15.47 -18.57 11.26
N LEU A 31 -16.12 -17.89 10.33
CA LEU A 31 -17.26 -17.00 10.57
C LEU A 31 -18.62 -17.67 10.31
N LYS A 32 -18.63 -18.91 9.81
CA LYS A 32 -19.84 -19.61 9.38
C LYS A 32 -20.77 -19.90 10.55
N GLY A 33 -22.07 -19.64 10.37
CA GLY A 33 -23.10 -19.86 11.39
C GLY A 33 -23.05 -18.86 12.56
N LEU A 34 -22.14 -17.88 12.54
CA LEU A 34 -22.09 -16.83 13.54
C LEU A 34 -23.05 -15.69 13.19
N ASN A 35 -23.76 -15.16 14.19
CA ASN A 35 -24.43 -13.87 14.04
C ASN A 35 -23.39 -12.75 14.19
N LEU A 36 -22.84 -12.28 13.08
CA LEU A 36 -21.75 -11.29 13.03
C LEU A 36 -22.17 -9.87 13.41
N THR A 37 -23.22 -9.69 14.21
CA THR A 37 -23.62 -8.39 14.75
C THR A 37 -22.67 -8.00 15.89
N VAL A 38 -21.60 -7.29 15.54
CA VAL A 38 -20.63 -6.74 16.50
C VAL A 38 -20.97 -5.27 16.77
N PRO A 39 -21.31 -4.89 18.01
CA PRO A 39 -21.57 -3.49 18.37
C PRO A 39 -20.33 -2.62 18.14
N GLY A 40 -20.53 -1.39 17.65
CA GLY A 40 -19.45 -0.41 17.52
C GLY A 40 -18.62 -0.48 16.23
N LEU A 41 -18.94 -1.37 15.27
CA LEU A 41 -18.12 -1.52 14.05
C LEU A 41 -18.08 -0.27 13.18
N ASN A 42 -19.16 0.51 13.13
CA ASN A 42 -19.21 1.74 12.35
C ASN A 42 -18.36 2.83 13.00
N GLU A 43 -18.31 2.88 14.33
CA GLU A 43 -17.42 3.74 15.11
C GLU A 43 -15.96 3.35 14.86
N VAL A 44 -15.63 2.06 14.91
CA VAL A 44 -14.30 1.52 14.57
C VAL A 44 -13.89 1.93 13.16
N SER A 45 -14.76 1.71 12.17
CA SER A 45 -14.49 2.09 10.79
C SER A 45 -14.25 3.60 10.64
N ARG A 46 -15.09 4.43 11.27
CA ARG A 46 -14.92 5.90 11.24
C ARG A 46 -13.62 6.33 11.92
N ALA A 47 -13.23 5.71 13.03
CA ALA A 47 -11.98 5.99 13.71
C ALA A 47 -10.77 5.60 12.85
N ILE A 48 -10.78 4.40 12.26
CA ILE A 48 -9.75 3.93 11.34
C ILE A 48 -9.63 4.88 10.14
N ASN A 49 -10.75 5.27 9.53
CA ASN A 49 -10.75 6.20 8.39
C ASN A 49 -10.16 7.56 8.76
N ARG A 50 -10.45 8.09 9.97
CA ARG A 50 -9.82 9.34 10.46
C ARG A 50 -8.32 9.17 10.71
N LEU A 51 -7.90 8.07 11.32
CA LEU A 51 -6.48 7.80 11.55
C LEU A 51 -5.70 7.58 10.23
N ALA A 52 -6.34 6.94 9.25
CA ALA A 52 -5.79 6.78 7.90
C ALA A 52 -5.62 8.13 7.18
N GLN A 53 -6.57 9.08 7.35
CA GLN A 53 -6.42 10.46 6.85
C GLN A 53 -5.26 11.21 7.52
N LEU A 54 -4.95 10.88 8.77
CA LEU A 54 -3.81 11.44 9.51
C LEU A 54 -2.48 10.70 9.20
N ASN A 55 -2.45 9.79 8.22
CA ASN A 55 -1.29 8.98 7.85
C ASN A 55 -0.69 8.20 9.04
N SER A 56 -1.51 7.85 10.03
CA SER A 56 -1.03 7.28 11.30
C SER A 56 -1.02 5.75 11.35
N LEU A 57 -1.50 5.06 10.31
CA LEU A 57 -1.74 3.60 10.31
C LEU A 57 -0.85 2.83 9.31
N GLY A 58 0.47 3.08 9.34
CA GLY A 58 1.45 2.24 8.64
C GLY A 58 2.19 2.93 7.50
N THR A 59 3.20 2.23 6.99
CA THR A 59 3.98 2.66 5.82
C THR A 59 3.13 2.52 4.57
N ARG A 60 2.71 3.65 4.01
CA ARG A 60 2.20 3.72 2.63
C ARG A 60 3.27 3.18 1.68
N GLY A 61 2.82 2.71 0.51
CA GLY A 61 3.64 1.98 -0.46
C GLY A 61 4.95 2.66 -0.85
N GLY A 62 5.77 1.93 -1.59
CA GLY A 62 7.01 2.46 -2.12
C GLY A 62 7.68 1.45 -3.02
N SER A 63 8.77 1.87 -3.64
CA SER A 63 9.53 1.03 -4.55
C SER A 63 11.01 1.15 -4.23
N ASN A 64 11.73 0.02 -4.27
CA ASN A 64 13.19 -0.04 -4.17
C ASN A 64 13.75 -0.82 -5.35
N LEU A 65 14.87 -0.36 -5.87
CA LEU A 65 15.64 -1.02 -6.92
C LEU A 65 17.12 -0.94 -6.58
N ALA A 66 17.80 -2.08 -6.59
CA ALA A 66 19.26 -2.14 -6.60
C ALA A 66 19.73 -2.81 -7.89
N ILE A 67 20.74 -2.24 -8.53
CA ILE A 67 21.35 -2.73 -9.77
C ILE A 67 22.79 -3.08 -9.48
N ALA A 68 23.19 -4.32 -9.78
CA ALA A 68 24.55 -4.80 -9.58
C ALA A 68 25.51 -4.25 -10.67
N PRO A 69 26.84 -4.22 -10.42
CA PRO A 69 27.83 -3.64 -11.33
C PRO A 69 27.75 -4.11 -12.79
N GLN A 70 27.47 -5.40 -13.02
CA GLN A 70 27.37 -6.00 -14.34
C GLN A 70 26.24 -5.40 -15.19
N ARG A 71 25.22 -4.83 -14.56
CA ARG A 71 24.09 -4.14 -15.20
C ARG A 71 24.19 -2.63 -15.15
N SER A 72 25.22 -2.07 -14.54
CA SER A 72 25.46 -0.63 -14.53
C SER A 72 26.39 -0.21 -15.65
N ARG A 73 26.18 0.98 -16.21
CA ARG A 73 27.08 1.58 -17.20
C ARG A 73 28.44 1.95 -16.62
N THR A 74 28.49 2.29 -15.34
CA THR A 74 29.72 2.70 -14.65
C THR A 74 30.53 1.51 -14.11
N GLY A 75 29.97 0.29 -14.16
CA GLY A 75 30.57 -0.88 -13.51
C GLY A 75 30.56 -0.79 -11.98
N ARG A 76 29.67 0.02 -11.41
CA ARG A 76 29.41 0.16 -9.97
C ARG A 76 27.92 0.03 -9.71
N SER A 77 27.56 -0.45 -8.52
CA SER A 77 26.15 -0.65 -8.19
C SER A 77 25.36 0.66 -8.21
N LEU A 78 24.05 0.56 -8.37
CA LEU A 78 23.12 1.67 -8.27
C LEU A 78 22.00 1.29 -7.30
N LEU A 79 21.45 2.29 -6.59
CA LEU A 79 20.25 2.13 -5.78
C LEU A 79 19.27 3.27 -6.10
N ALA A 80 17.99 2.94 -6.27
CA ALA A 80 16.92 3.91 -6.41
C ALA A 80 15.75 3.52 -5.51
N ALA A 81 15.10 4.50 -4.90
CA ALA A 81 13.94 4.27 -4.07
C ALA A 81 12.97 5.44 -4.08
N ASP A 82 11.69 5.13 -3.88
CA ASP A 82 10.64 6.09 -3.60
C ASP A 82 9.74 5.61 -2.46
N SER A 83 9.22 6.56 -1.70
CA SER A 83 8.33 6.29 -0.57
C SER A 83 7.12 7.21 -0.61
N HIS A 84 5.94 6.65 -0.35
CA HIS A 84 4.68 7.36 -0.45
C HIS A 84 4.24 8.02 0.88
N LEU A 85 5.00 7.82 1.97
CA LEU A 85 4.71 8.42 3.26
C LEU A 85 5.01 9.94 3.28
N GLN A 86 3.99 10.77 3.56
CA GLN A 86 4.12 12.23 3.62
C GLN A 86 4.67 12.73 4.98
N ALA A 87 5.82 12.22 5.41
CA ALA A 87 6.47 12.61 6.67
C ALA A 87 8.00 12.80 6.55
N TRP A 88 8.55 12.57 5.36
CA TRP A 88 9.99 12.57 5.13
C TRP A 88 10.58 13.98 5.11
N TYR A 89 11.77 14.11 5.70
CA TYR A 89 12.66 15.25 5.48
C TYR A 89 14.08 14.75 5.23
N TYR A 90 14.86 15.48 4.43
CA TYR A 90 16.27 15.15 4.24
C TYR A 90 17.12 15.69 5.39
N ALA A 91 18.05 14.88 5.85
CA ALA A 91 19.07 15.26 6.82
C ALA A 91 20.41 14.67 6.43
N GLN A 92 21.46 15.39 6.79
CA GLN A 92 22.80 14.82 6.86
C GLN A 92 23.30 15.00 8.28
N ILE A 93 23.78 13.92 8.87
CA ILE A 93 24.33 13.94 10.21
C ILE A 93 25.73 13.35 10.19
N ARG A 94 26.64 14.06 10.85
CA ARG A 94 28.06 13.72 10.92
C ARG A 94 28.54 13.92 12.36
N ALA A 95 29.10 12.87 12.92
CA ALA A 95 29.79 12.88 14.20
C ALA A 95 31.08 12.04 14.07
N PRO A 96 31.97 12.03 15.08
CA PRO A 96 33.25 11.31 14.98
C PRO A 96 33.14 9.82 14.65
N LYS A 97 32.04 9.15 15.04
CA LYS A 97 31.83 7.70 14.86
C LYS A 97 30.69 7.34 13.90
N TYR A 98 29.99 8.31 13.32
CA TYR A 98 28.88 8.03 12.42
C TYR A 98 28.70 9.16 11.39
N GLN A 99 28.34 8.79 10.17
CA GLN A 99 27.99 9.73 9.13
C GLN A 99 26.91 9.13 8.24
N ALA A 100 25.81 9.85 8.02
CA ALA A 100 24.77 9.45 7.09
C ALA A 100 24.07 10.67 6.49
N ALA A 101 23.71 10.59 5.22
CA ALA A 101 22.82 11.52 4.54
C ALA A 101 21.62 10.74 4.01
N GLY A 102 20.42 11.30 4.11
CA GLY A 102 19.21 10.56 3.78
C GLY A 102 17.94 11.19 4.28
N ALA A 103 16.87 10.43 4.17
CA ALA A 103 15.56 10.79 4.68
C ALA A 103 15.34 10.26 6.10
N SER A 104 14.66 11.05 6.90
CA SER A 104 14.21 10.71 8.25
C SER A 104 12.79 11.25 8.48
N ILE A 105 12.20 10.88 9.62
CA ILE A 105 10.92 11.37 10.10
C ILE A 105 11.18 12.23 11.34
N ALA A 106 10.54 13.39 11.42
CA ALA A 106 10.73 14.32 12.53
C ALA A 106 10.51 13.62 13.89
N GLY A 107 11.48 13.75 14.80
CA GLY A 107 11.47 13.09 16.11
C GLY A 107 12.27 11.78 16.17
N LEU A 108 12.62 11.18 15.04
CA LEU A 108 13.49 10.00 15.01
C LEU A 108 14.97 10.42 14.86
N PRO A 109 15.90 9.86 15.67
CA PRO A 109 17.29 10.28 15.68
C PRO A 109 18.16 9.57 14.63
N ALA A 110 17.56 8.98 13.59
CA ALA A 110 18.25 8.13 12.62
C ALA A 110 17.87 8.44 11.17
N ILE A 111 18.80 8.19 10.24
CA ILE A 111 18.52 8.19 8.79
C ILE A 111 17.92 6.84 8.44
N LEU A 112 16.66 6.83 7.98
CA LEU A 112 15.93 5.59 7.71
C LEU A 112 16.13 5.07 6.29
N GLN A 113 16.39 5.96 5.34
CA GLN A 113 16.79 5.63 3.96
C GLN A 113 17.87 6.59 3.53
N GLY A 114 18.99 6.12 3.01
CA GLY A 114 20.09 7.01 2.70
C GLY A 114 21.41 6.32 2.39
N PHE A 115 22.48 7.03 2.65
CA PHE A 115 23.84 6.64 2.34
C PHE A 115 24.80 7.09 3.44
N ASN A 116 25.69 6.19 3.88
CA ASN A 116 26.67 6.50 4.93
C ASN A 116 28.09 6.83 4.39
N GLY A 117 28.25 6.90 3.07
CA GLY A 117 29.56 7.07 2.42
C GLY A 117 30.14 5.76 1.89
N LYS A 118 29.57 4.61 2.26
CA LYS A 118 30.02 3.26 1.86
C LYS A 118 28.88 2.37 1.41
N VAL A 119 27.75 2.45 2.11
CA VAL A 119 26.55 1.65 1.87
C VAL A 119 25.35 2.56 1.75
N ALA A 120 24.51 2.29 0.75
CA ALA A 120 23.19 2.87 0.58
C ALA A 120 22.13 1.87 1.02
N TRP A 121 21.05 2.37 1.61
CA TRP A 121 19.90 1.57 1.99
C TRP A 121 18.59 2.30 1.73
N SER A 122 17.57 1.55 1.38
CA SER A 122 16.21 2.02 1.25
C SER A 122 15.22 0.99 1.79
N MET A 123 13.96 1.38 1.90
CA MET A 123 12.94 0.52 2.49
C MET A 123 11.56 0.74 1.91
N SER A 124 10.82 -0.36 1.76
CA SER A 124 9.38 -0.38 1.43
C SER A 124 8.65 -1.40 2.31
N SER A 125 7.33 -1.37 2.37
CA SER A 125 6.55 -2.34 3.14
C SER A 125 6.63 -3.73 2.47
N VAL A 126 6.76 -4.78 3.29
CA VAL A 126 6.55 -6.20 2.89
C VAL A 126 5.05 -6.53 2.82
N GLU A 127 4.22 -5.61 3.27
CA GLU A 127 2.81 -5.82 3.62
C GLU A 127 2.67 -6.89 4.70
N GLY A 128 3.57 -6.87 5.68
CA GLY A 128 3.67 -7.90 6.71
C GLY A 128 2.38 -8.09 7.49
N ASP A 129 1.83 -9.30 7.49
CA ASP A 129 0.68 -9.68 8.29
C ASP A 129 1.16 -10.11 9.69
N ASN A 130 1.27 -9.09 10.55
CA ASN A 130 1.71 -9.24 11.92
C ASN A 130 0.68 -8.77 12.96
N GLN A 131 -0.56 -8.54 12.55
CA GLN A 131 -1.64 -8.10 13.43
C GLN A 131 -2.87 -8.94 13.18
N ASP A 132 -3.47 -9.45 14.25
CA ASP A 132 -4.67 -10.28 14.16
C ASP A 132 -5.85 -9.62 14.86
N LEU A 133 -7.02 -9.76 14.24
CA LEU A 133 -8.28 -9.48 14.88
C LEU A 133 -8.86 -10.78 15.46
N PHE A 134 -9.29 -10.72 16.71
CA PHE A 134 -9.99 -11.83 17.37
C PHE A 134 -11.44 -11.45 17.67
N LEU A 135 -12.37 -12.34 17.28
CA LEU A 135 -13.77 -12.25 17.66
C LEU A 135 -13.95 -12.87 19.04
N GLU A 136 -14.23 -12.05 20.05
CA GLU A 136 -14.36 -12.48 21.43
C GLU A 136 -15.82 -12.70 21.81
N LYS A 137 -16.15 -13.85 22.42
CA LYS A 137 -17.46 -14.05 23.04
C LYS A 137 -17.47 -13.35 24.38
N LEU A 138 -18.39 -12.41 24.55
CA LEU A 138 -18.51 -11.57 25.73
C LEU A 138 -19.79 -11.88 26.53
N LYS A 139 -19.66 -11.79 27.86
CA LYS A 139 -20.76 -11.91 28.80
C LYS A 139 -20.62 -10.85 29.89
N ARG A 140 -21.68 -10.07 30.11
CA ARG A 140 -21.75 -9.11 31.21
C ARG A 140 -22.49 -9.73 32.41
N GLN A 141 -21.90 -9.63 33.59
CA GLN A 141 -22.51 -10.06 34.85
C GLN A 141 -22.34 -8.93 35.87
N GLY A 142 -23.43 -8.21 36.15
CA GLY A 142 -23.37 -6.95 36.90
C GLY A 142 -22.46 -5.93 36.21
N ASN A 143 -21.51 -5.37 36.96
CA ASN A 143 -20.56 -4.39 36.43
C ASN A 143 -19.35 -5.02 35.72
N ALA A 144 -19.13 -6.32 35.90
CA ALA A 144 -17.99 -7.03 35.31
C ALA A 144 -18.30 -7.56 33.91
N LEU A 145 -17.29 -7.53 33.05
CA LEU A 145 -17.31 -8.09 31.72
C LEU A 145 -16.37 -9.31 31.68
N TYR A 146 -16.82 -10.36 31.01
CA TYR A 146 -16.09 -11.61 30.88
C TYR A 146 -15.96 -11.98 29.39
N TYR A 147 -14.88 -12.65 29.04
CA TYR A 147 -14.68 -13.28 27.73
C TYR A 147 -14.55 -14.79 27.87
N GLN A 148 -14.94 -15.54 26.84
CA GLN A 148 -14.80 -17.00 26.84
C GLN A 148 -13.42 -17.40 26.30
N ASN A 149 -12.76 -18.31 26.99
CA ASN A 149 -11.50 -18.94 26.61
C ASN A 149 -11.61 -20.45 26.82
N ASN A 150 -11.61 -21.24 25.74
CA ASN A 150 -11.67 -22.71 25.77
C ASN A 150 -12.79 -23.24 26.70
N GLY A 151 -13.99 -22.66 26.55
CA GLY A 151 -15.17 -23.01 27.34
C GLY A 151 -15.27 -22.38 28.74
N LYS A 152 -14.23 -21.69 29.23
CA LYS A 152 -14.24 -21.01 30.53
C LYS A 152 -14.43 -19.51 30.37
N TRP A 153 -15.25 -18.91 31.23
CA TRP A 153 -15.41 -17.45 31.28
C TRP A 153 -14.34 -16.84 32.18
N GLN A 154 -13.56 -15.90 31.65
CA GLN A 154 -12.50 -15.19 32.35
C GLN A 154 -12.85 -13.70 32.40
N PRO A 155 -12.56 -12.98 33.51
CA PRO A 155 -12.79 -11.55 33.56
C PRO A 155 -11.85 -10.84 32.57
N VAL A 156 -12.34 -9.80 31.91
CA VAL A 156 -11.47 -8.90 31.14
C VAL A 156 -10.63 -8.05 32.10
N THR A 157 -9.45 -7.62 31.65
CA THR A 157 -8.66 -6.59 32.34
C THR A 157 -9.26 -5.22 32.01
N VAL A 158 -9.33 -4.32 32.99
CA VAL A 158 -9.86 -2.96 32.82
C VAL A 158 -8.77 -1.94 33.10
N ARG A 159 -8.44 -1.12 32.10
CA ARG A 159 -7.57 0.05 32.25
C ARG A 159 -8.42 1.33 32.17
N ASN A 160 -8.40 2.14 33.22
CA ASN A 160 -9.12 3.41 33.24
C ASN A 160 -8.22 4.52 32.71
N GLU A 161 -8.62 5.14 31.61
CA GLU A 161 -7.92 6.25 30.98
C GLU A 161 -8.64 7.57 31.26
N THR A 162 -7.87 8.65 31.41
CA THR A 162 -8.43 10.01 31.57
C THR A 162 -7.86 10.94 30.50
N TYR A 163 -8.72 11.41 29.60
CA TYR A 163 -8.38 12.34 28.54
C TYR A 163 -8.70 13.78 28.96
N PHE A 164 -7.68 14.62 29.04
CA PHE A 164 -7.83 16.05 29.31
C PHE A 164 -8.11 16.81 28.01
N VAL A 165 -9.35 17.26 27.84
CA VAL A 165 -9.79 17.99 26.64
C VAL A 165 -9.80 19.50 26.93
N LYS A 166 -9.06 20.27 26.13
CA LYS A 166 -8.95 21.72 26.30
C LYS A 166 -10.34 22.38 26.29
N GLY A 167 -10.66 23.12 27.35
CA GLY A 167 -11.94 23.83 27.49
C GLY A 167 -13.13 22.95 27.89
N GLN A 168 -12.91 21.66 28.18
CA GLN A 168 -13.94 20.73 28.62
C GLN A 168 -13.54 20.02 29.91
N ARG A 169 -14.50 19.30 30.52
CA ARG A 169 -14.21 18.42 31.65
C ARG A 169 -13.40 17.20 31.17
N PRO A 170 -12.52 16.62 32.01
CA PRO A 170 -11.82 15.39 31.65
C PRO A 170 -12.79 14.28 31.29
N ILE A 171 -12.52 13.57 30.19
CA ILE A 171 -13.29 12.40 29.75
C ILE A 171 -12.61 11.17 30.36
N ARG A 172 -13.38 10.31 31.02
CA ARG A 172 -12.88 9.07 31.61
C ARG A 172 -13.45 7.90 30.84
N GLU A 173 -12.58 7.04 30.34
CA GLU A 173 -12.97 5.86 29.56
C GLU A 173 -12.36 4.60 30.16
N ALA A 174 -13.12 3.51 30.12
CA ALA A 174 -12.63 2.19 30.50
C ALA A 174 -12.23 1.44 29.24
N VAL A 175 -10.94 1.11 29.12
CA VAL A 175 -10.40 0.23 28.08
C VAL A 175 -10.43 -1.20 28.60
N TYR A 176 -11.12 -2.09 27.89
CA TYR A 176 -11.23 -3.49 28.25
C TYR A 176 -10.27 -4.32 27.40
N GLU A 177 -9.49 -5.20 28.03
CA GLU A 177 -8.49 -6.04 27.36
C GLU A 177 -8.75 -7.52 27.65
N THR A 178 -8.67 -8.36 26.62
CA THR A 178 -8.63 -9.82 26.74
C THR A 178 -7.18 -10.30 26.64
N ARG A 179 -6.97 -11.62 26.64
CA ARG A 179 -5.63 -12.18 26.36
C ARG A 179 -5.08 -11.83 24.97
N HIS A 180 -5.95 -11.44 24.03
CA HIS A 180 -5.56 -11.03 22.67
C HIS A 180 -5.41 -9.52 22.52
N GLY A 181 -5.51 -8.75 23.61
CA GLY A 181 -5.33 -7.30 23.60
C GLY A 181 -6.64 -6.50 23.75
N PRO A 182 -6.62 -5.19 23.44
CA PRO A 182 -7.74 -4.29 23.67
C PRO A 182 -8.94 -4.57 22.77
N LEU A 183 -10.14 -4.50 23.35
CA LEU A 183 -11.41 -4.56 22.64
C LEU A 183 -11.68 -3.22 21.94
N LEU A 184 -11.47 -3.19 20.62
CA LEU A 184 -11.55 -1.99 19.77
C LEU A 184 -12.90 -1.27 19.85
N ASN A 185 -13.98 -2.04 19.95
CA ASN A 185 -15.33 -1.49 20.02
C ASN A 185 -15.64 -0.78 21.34
N SER A 186 -15.03 -1.20 22.46
CA SER A 186 -15.19 -0.49 23.74
C SER A 186 -14.45 0.84 23.79
N ALA A 187 -13.25 0.89 23.22
CA ALA A 187 -12.40 2.08 23.19
C ALA A 187 -13.03 3.25 22.41
N LEU A 188 -14.12 3.00 21.69
CA LEU A 188 -14.86 3.98 20.88
C LEU A 188 -16.29 4.21 21.39
N GLY A 189 -16.56 3.85 22.65
CA GLY A 189 -17.80 4.19 23.34
C GLY A 189 -18.97 3.24 23.12
N ALA A 190 -18.77 2.08 22.47
CA ALA A 190 -19.84 1.09 22.34
C ALA A 190 -20.09 0.39 23.69
N ALA A 191 -21.35 0.35 24.10
CA ALA A 191 -21.75 -0.40 25.29
C ALA A 191 -21.60 -1.91 25.04
N LEU A 192 -20.53 -2.50 25.58
CA LEU A 192 -20.31 -3.95 25.49
C LEU A 192 -21.25 -4.69 26.45
N GLY A 193 -22.07 -5.55 25.86
CA GLY A 193 -22.98 -6.46 26.55
C GLY A 193 -22.67 -7.92 26.26
N ASN A 194 -23.72 -8.73 26.19
CA ASN A 194 -23.61 -10.12 25.76
C ASN A 194 -23.52 -10.16 24.22
N GLY A 195 -22.62 -10.97 23.68
CA GLY A 195 -22.44 -11.09 22.23
C GLY A 195 -20.97 -11.13 21.85
N PHE A 196 -20.60 -10.45 20.75
CA PHE A 196 -19.23 -10.44 20.25
C PHE A 196 -18.52 -9.10 20.47
N GLY A 197 -17.24 -9.17 20.80
CA GLY A 197 -16.28 -8.05 20.77
C GLY A 197 -15.16 -8.30 19.76
N LEU A 198 -14.45 -7.24 19.39
CA LEU A 198 -13.32 -7.33 18.47
C LEU A 198 -12.04 -6.92 19.19
N ALA A 199 -11.15 -7.87 19.47
CA ALA A 199 -9.83 -7.62 20.05
C ALA A 199 -8.79 -7.48 18.94
N LEU A 200 -7.79 -6.61 19.15
CA LEU A 200 -6.64 -6.45 18.27
C LEU A 200 -5.37 -6.95 18.98
N GLN A 201 -4.72 -7.95 18.40
CA GLN A 201 -3.43 -8.44 18.83
C GLN A 201 -2.33 -7.90 17.91
N THR A 202 -1.33 -7.25 18.49
CA THR A 202 -0.14 -6.74 17.78
C THR A 202 1.13 -7.33 18.39
N PRO A 203 2.27 -7.34 17.68
CA PRO A 203 3.51 -7.87 18.20
C PRO A 203 4.00 -7.07 19.41
N GLU A 204 4.49 -7.76 20.42
CA GLU A 204 5.15 -7.14 21.56
C GLU A 204 6.53 -6.61 21.15
N LEU A 205 6.82 -5.36 21.52
CA LEU A 205 8.10 -4.69 21.23
C LEU A 205 9.03 -4.62 22.45
N LYS A 206 8.84 -5.54 23.42
CA LYS A 206 9.77 -5.70 24.54
C LYS A 206 11.15 -6.10 24.00
N ASP A 207 12.18 -5.43 24.50
CA ASP A 207 13.59 -5.63 24.13
C ASP A 207 13.88 -5.39 22.62
N ASP A 208 13.05 -4.58 21.95
CA ASP A 208 13.23 -4.18 20.56
C ASP A 208 14.53 -3.37 20.35
N LYS A 209 15.26 -3.71 19.28
CA LYS A 209 16.55 -3.08 18.90
C LYS A 209 16.46 -2.33 17.58
N THR A 210 15.27 -1.97 17.13
CA THR A 210 15.07 -1.36 15.81
C THR A 210 15.86 -0.05 15.65
N LEU A 211 15.85 0.81 16.67
CA LEU A 211 16.63 2.05 16.63
C LEU A 211 18.14 1.79 16.64
N ASP A 212 18.60 0.83 17.45
CA ASP A 212 20.02 0.43 17.48
C ASP A 212 20.47 -0.11 16.12
N ALA A 213 19.63 -0.91 15.46
CA ALA A 213 19.86 -1.44 14.13
C ALA A 213 20.06 -0.35 13.07
N PHE A 214 19.25 0.73 13.11
CA PHE A 214 19.46 1.88 12.21
C PHE A 214 20.76 2.64 12.51
N PHE A 215 21.17 2.74 13.78
CA PHE A 215 22.49 3.29 14.11
C PHE A 215 23.63 2.39 13.64
N ASP A 216 23.51 1.07 13.75
CA ASP A 216 24.47 0.12 13.22
C ASP A 216 24.56 0.18 11.71
N LEU A 217 23.42 0.30 11.02
CA LEU A 217 23.34 0.49 9.58
C LEU A 217 24.06 1.77 9.12
N SER A 218 23.93 2.87 9.88
CA SER A 218 24.67 4.11 9.62
C SER A 218 26.20 3.97 9.74
N ARG A 219 26.69 2.86 10.34
CA ARG A 219 28.10 2.51 10.48
C ARG A 219 28.52 1.33 9.61
N ALA A 220 27.59 0.69 8.90
CA ALA A 220 27.87 -0.49 8.08
C ALA A 220 28.92 -0.19 7.01
N GLN A 221 29.82 -1.16 6.78
CA GLN A 221 30.96 -0.99 5.87
C GLN A 221 30.71 -1.54 4.46
N ASN A 222 29.75 -2.44 4.34
CA ASN A 222 29.38 -3.16 3.11
C ASN A 222 27.95 -3.72 3.23
N VAL A 223 27.44 -4.28 2.14
CA VAL A 223 26.09 -4.88 2.07
C VAL A 223 25.89 -5.98 3.12
N GLU A 224 26.89 -6.82 3.37
CA GLU A 224 26.78 -7.92 4.34
C GLU A 224 26.50 -7.38 5.74
N LYS A 225 27.26 -6.37 6.19
CA LYS A 225 27.07 -5.76 7.51
C LYS A 225 25.79 -4.95 7.62
N ALA A 226 25.32 -4.38 6.51
CA ALA A 226 24.02 -3.72 6.47
C ALA A 226 22.87 -4.73 6.63
N SER A 227 22.96 -5.86 5.93
CA SER A 227 22.01 -6.96 6.06
C SER A 227 21.98 -7.52 7.50
N ASP A 228 23.15 -7.82 8.08
CA ASP A 228 23.30 -8.28 9.46
C ASP A 228 22.62 -7.32 10.45
N ALA A 229 22.91 -6.01 10.36
CA ALA A 229 22.32 -5.01 11.24
C ALA A 229 20.79 -4.93 11.08
N SER A 230 20.29 -5.01 9.85
CA SER A 230 18.86 -4.86 9.56
C SER A 230 18.00 -6.00 10.11
N ARG A 231 18.55 -7.19 10.37
CA ARG A 231 17.80 -8.30 10.98
C ARG A 231 17.28 -7.97 12.39
N GLU A 232 17.88 -7.00 13.06
CA GLU A 232 17.43 -6.53 14.39
C GLU A 232 16.31 -5.48 14.32
N ILE A 233 15.88 -5.08 13.12
CA ILE A 233 14.67 -4.28 12.92
C ILE A 233 13.46 -5.20 13.10
N ARG A 234 12.74 -5.04 14.22
CA ARG A 234 11.57 -5.88 14.57
C ARG A 234 10.27 -5.10 14.67
N ALA A 235 10.36 -3.79 14.92
CA ALA A 235 9.18 -2.93 15.10
C ALA A 235 8.38 -2.68 13.81
N ILE A 236 8.94 -3.00 12.64
CA ILE A 236 8.33 -2.70 11.35
C ILE A 236 8.71 -3.75 10.30
N ALA A 237 7.74 -4.18 9.50
CA ALA A 237 7.94 -5.18 8.45
C ALA A 237 8.36 -4.52 7.13
N LEU A 238 9.68 -4.48 6.89
CA LEU A 238 10.26 -3.80 5.72
C LEU A 238 11.02 -4.75 4.79
N ASN A 239 10.93 -4.43 3.51
CA ASN A 239 11.87 -4.84 2.49
C ASN A 239 13.05 -3.86 2.57
N MET A 240 14.12 -4.23 3.26
CA MET A 240 15.34 -3.44 3.29
C MET A 240 16.19 -3.81 2.08
N VAL A 241 16.49 -2.83 1.22
CA VAL A 241 17.33 -3.02 0.03
C VAL A 241 18.63 -2.23 0.22
N PHE A 242 19.75 -2.85 -0.14
CA PHE A 242 21.09 -2.32 0.07
C PHE A 242 21.90 -2.30 -1.22
N ALA A 243 22.84 -1.37 -1.30
CA ALA A 243 23.91 -1.40 -2.27
C ALA A 243 25.20 -0.84 -1.64
N ASP A 244 26.34 -1.43 -1.96
CA ASP A 244 27.64 -0.78 -1.84
C ASP A 244 28.25 -0.63 -3.24
N ALA A 245 29.51 -0.22 -3.36
CA ALA A 245 30.10 0.05 -4.67
C ALA A 245 30.21 -1.18 -5.60
N SER A 246 30.09 -2.39 -5.05
CA SER A 246 30.31 -3.66 -5.75
C SER A 246 29.19 -4.69 -5.58
N ASN A 247 28.37 -4.57 -4.54
CA ASN A 247 27.36 -5.56 -4.19
C ASN A 247 25.97 -4.92 -4.03
N ILE A 248 24.94 -5.75 -4.10
CA ILE A 248 23.55 -5.42 -3.78
C ILE A 248 22.96 -6.50 -2.87
N GLY A 249 22.00 -6.12 -2.04
CA GLY A 249 21.35 -7.07 -1.14
C GLY A 249 19.93 -6.67 -0.75
N TRP A 250 19.21 -7.63 -0.19
CA TRP A 250 17.85 -7.47 0.32
C TRP A 250 17.65 -8.31 1.57
N GLN A 251 16.90 -7.77 2.54
CA GLN A 251 16.56 -8.43 3.79
C GLN A 251 15.13 -8.05 4.21
N VAL A 252 14.32 -9.07 4.53
CA VAL A 252 13.04 -8.87 5.20
C VAL A 252 13.28 -8.64 6.70
N THR A 253 12.52 -7.70 7.26
CA THR A 253 12.56 -7.31 8.67
C THR A 253 11.16 -7.39 9.29
N GLY A 254 11.04 -7.16 10.59
CA GLY A 254 9.77 -7.16 11.31
C GLY A 254 9.65 -8.30 12.31
N ARG A 255 8.45 -8.44 12.88
CA ARG A 255 8.13 -9.48 13.85
C ARG A 255 6.83 -10.16 13.42
N PHE A 256 6.90 -11.43 13.05
CA PHE A 256 5.78 -12.20 12.50
C PHE A 256 5.31 -13.24 13.52
N PRO A 257 4.02 -13.31 13.86
CA PRO A 257 3.51 -14.29 14.80
C PRO A 257 3.52 -15.70 14.20
N ASN A 258 3.86 -16.70 15.03
CA ASN A 258 3.62 -18.09 14.64
C ASN A 258 2.16 -18.43 14.98
N ARG A 259 1.28 -18.44 13.98
CA ARG A 259 -0.12 -18.83 14.16
C ARG A 259 -0.20 -20.36 14.27
N ARG A 260 -0.95 -20.85 15.26
CA ARG A 260 -1.21 -22.31 15.40
C ARG A 260 -2.13 -22.84 14.31
N GLU A 261 -3.18 -22.09 13.99
CA GLU A 261 -4.09 -22.29 12.86
C GLU A 261 -4.56 -20.93 12.34
N GLY A 262 -5.09 -20.93 11.12
CA GLY A 262 -5.60 -19.72 10.45
C GLY A 262 -4.50 -18.86 9.85
N GLU A 263 -4.90 -17.98 8.95
CA GLU A 263 -3.96 -17.18 8.18
C GLU A 263 -3.82 -15.75 8.73
N GLY A 264 -4.84 -15.20 9.40
CA GLY A 264 -4.83 -13.80 9.89
C GLY A 264 -5.58 -12.83 8.98
N LEU A 265 -6.03 -13.30 7.80
CA LEU A 265 -6.74 -12.50 6.81
C LEU A 265 -8.15 -12.07 7.27
N LEU A 266 -8.83 -12.94 8.03
CA LEU A 266 -10.14 -12.64 8.63
C LEU A 266 -10.10 -12.85 10.15
N PRO A 267 -10.98 -12.18 10.92
CA PRO A 267 -10.99 -12.33 12.36
C PRO A 267 -11.10 -13.79 12.83
N SER A 268 -10.25 -14.18 13.77
CA SER A 268 -10.20 -15.54 14.31
C SER A 268 -11.09 -15.68 15.57
N PRO A 269 -11.68 -16.85 15.83
CA PRO A 269 -12.44 -17.12 17.06
C PRO A 269 -11.57 -17.01 18.33
N GLY A 270 -11.73 -15.96 19.12
CA GLY A 270 -10.94 -15.74 20.36
C GLY A 270 -11.25 -16.74 21.49
N TRP A 271 -12.40 -17.41 21.43
CA TRP A 271 -12.77 -18.44 22.39
C TRP A 271 -12.12 -19.81 22.14
N ASP A 272 -11.40 -19.98 21.02
CA ASP A 272 -10.77 -21.23 20.61
C ASP A 272 -9.25 -21.05 20.52
N GLY A 273 -8.52 -21.67 21.46
CA GLY A 273 -7.07 -21.54 21.58
C GLY A 273 -6.24 -22.13 20.44
N ARG A 274 -6.89 -22.76 19.45
CA ARG A 274 -6.24 -23.21 18.21
C ARG A 274 -5.78 -22.06 17.33
N TYR A 275 -6.37 -20.87 17.47
CA TYR A 275 -5.97 -19.67 16.71
C TYR A 275 -5.00 -18.75 17.46
N ASP A 276 -4.62 -19.10 18.70
CA ASP A 276 -3.67 -18.31 19.48
C ASP A 276 -2.28 -18.31 18.82
N TRP A 277 -1.51 -17.25 19.03
CA TRP A 277 -0.09 -17.18 18.63
C TRP A 277 0.81 -18.05 19.53
N ASP A 278 1.84 -18.66 18.94
CA ASP A 278 2.90 -19.40 19.63
C ASP A 278 4.25 -18.73 19.45
N GLY A 279 4.40 -17.57 20.08
CA GLY A 279 5.57 -16.72 19.93
C GLY A 279 5.67 -16.12 18.52
N TYR A 280 6.90 -15.96 18.05
CA TYR A 280 7.21 -15.29 16.78
C TYR A 280 8.21 -16.10 15.98
N ALA A 281 8.19 -15.91 14.66
CA ALA A 281 9.19 -16.50 13.78
C ALA A 281 10.59 -16.04 14.17
N ASP A 282 11.57 -16.94 14.06
CA ASP A 282 12.98 -16.60 14.24
C ASP A 282 13.42 -15.67 13.10
N PRO A 283 14.00 -14.49 13.39
CA PRO A 283 14.52 -13.58 12.36
C PRO A 283 15.51 -14.22 11.38
N MET A 284 16.17 -15.32 11.77
CA MET A 284 17.05 -16.11 10.88
C MET A 284 16.30 -16.81 9.74
N LEU A 285 14.98 -16.95 9.84
CA LEU A 285 14.11 -17.50 8.80
C LEU A 285 13.58 -16.44 7.82
N HIS A 286 13.85 -15.16 8.07
CA HIS A 286 13.40 -14.10 7.18
C HIS A 286 14.09 -14.21 5.81
N PRO A 287 13.33 -14.09 4.70
CA PRO A 287 13.93 -14.10 3.37
C PRO A 287 14.95 -12.99 3.20
N TYR A 288 16.01 -13.31 2.47
CA TYR A 288 17.05 -12.39 2.06
C TYR A 288 17.63 -12.87 0.73
N ASP A 289 18.30 -11.97 0.03
CA ASP A 289 19.08 -12.31 -1.16
C ASP A 289 20.28 -11.36 -1.26
N GLN A 290 21.38 -11.82 -1.83
CA GLN A 290 22.57 -11.01 -2.05
C GLN A 290 23.19 -11.36 -3.41
N ASP A 291 23.46 -10.32 -4.20
CA ASP A 291 24.06 -10.42 -5.53
C ASP A 291 23.40 -11.50 -6.43
N PRO A 292 22.05 -11.46 -6.60
CA PRO A 292 21.36 -12.48 -7.37
C PRO A 292 21.92 -12.54 -8.81
N PRO A 293 21.96 -13.73 -9.45
CA PRO A 293 22.52 -13.89 -10.80
C PRO A 293 21.89 -12.98 -11.85
N GLN A 294 20.61 -12.65 -11.67
CA GLN A 294 19.90 -11.73 -12.56
C GLN A 294 20.43 -10.30 -12.48
N GLY A 295 21.24 -9.92 -11.49
CA GLY A 295 21.96 -8.64 -11.39
C GLY A 295 21.11 -7.44 -10.97
N TRP A 296 19.93 -7.67 -10.40
CA TRP A 296 19.08 -6.64 -9.82
C TRP A 296 18.15 -7.21 -8.73
N ILE A 297 17.71 -6.34 -7.83
CA ILE A 297 16.73 -6.59 -6.78
C ILE A 297 15.67 -5.50 -6.87
N ALA A 298 14.38 -5.86 -6.95
CA ALA A 298 13.28 -4.90 -7.03
C ALA A 298 12.14 -5.27 -6.07
N THR A 299 11.66 -4.29 -5.30
CA THR A 299 10.51 -4.43 -4.40
C THR A 299 9.58 -3.25 -4.62
N ALA A 300 8.29 -3.51 -4.68
CA ALA A 300 7.19 -2.59 -4.97
C ALA A 300 5.92 -3.07 -4.25
N ASN A 301 6.08 -3.54 -3.00
CA ASN A 301 5.02 -4.12 -2.16
C ASN A 301 4.32 -5.39 -2.69
N GLN A 302 4.85 -5.99 -3.75
CA GLN A 302 4.38 -7.27 -4.29
C GLN A 302 4.77 -8.43 -3.37
N ARG A 303 4.20 -9.62 -3.59
CA ARG A 303 4.72 -10.86 -2.97
C ARG A 303 6.16 -11.10 -3.43
N VAL A 304 7.11 -10.96 -2.51
CA VAL A 304 8.57 -11.08 -2.75
C VAL A 304 9.11 -12.50 -2.58
N ILE A 305 8.30 -13.40 -2.03
CA ILE A 305 8.61 -14.82 -1.83
C ILE A 305 7.89 -15.69 -2.85
N SER A 306 8.43 -16.89 -3.09
CA SER A 306 7.71 -17.91 -3.86
C SER A 306 6.45 -18.39 -3.13
N ARG A 307 5.45 -18.79 -3.89
CA ARG A 307 4.25 -19.44 -3.35
C ARG A 307 4.63 -20.68 -2.53
N GLY A 308 4.03 -20.84 -1.35
CA GLY A 308 4.32 -21.95 -0.45
C GLY A 308 5.61 -21.81 0.36
N TYR A 309 6.18 -20.61 0.48
CA TYR A 309 7.29 -20.35 1.41
C TYR A 309 6.88 -20.72 2.84
N GLY A 310 7.77 -21.40 3.57
CA GLY A 310 7.42 -22.03 4.86
C GLY A 310 7.08 -21.07 6.00
N MET A 311 7.46 -19.79 5.90
CA MET A 311 7.10 -18.75 6.85
C MET A 311 6.03 -17.83 6.25
N GLN A 312 4.96 -17.58 7.01
CA GLN A 312 3.92 -16.65 6.62
C GLN A 312 4.37 -15.21 6.88
N LEU A 313 4.66 -14.48 5.80
CA LEU A 313 4.97 -13.05 5.86
C LEU A 313 3.72 -12.18 5.82
N SER A 314 2.77 -12.56 4.97
CA SER A 314 1.58 -11.77 4.67
C SER A 314 0.50 -12.64 4.04
N ASN A 315 -0.73 -12.14 4.01
CA ASN A 315 -1.85 -12.66 3.22
C ASN A 315 -2.44 -11.60 2.30
N SER A 316 -1.80 -10.45 2.17
CA SER A 316 -2.33 -9.32 1.41
C SER A 316 -1.17 -8.48 0.91
N TRP A 317 -0.88 -8.58 -0.37
CA TRP A 317 0.14 -7.77 -1.04
C TRP A 317 -0.49 -6.83 -2.04
N HIS A 318 0.22 -5.77 -2.43
CA HIS A 318 -0.16 -4.99 -3.60
C HIS A 318 0.03 -5.80 -4.89
N ALA A 319 -0.67 -5.38 -5.94
CA ALA A 319 -0.62 -6.02 -7.25
C ALA A 319 0.81 -6.06 -7.84
N PRO A 320 1.18 -7.13 -8.59
CA PRO A 320 2.57 -7.36 -9.04
C PRO A 320 3.08 -6.40 -10.12
N GLU A 321 2.21 -5.64 -10.78
CA GLU A 321 2.49 -4.96 -12.05
C GLU A 321 3.64 -3.95 -11.95
N ARG A 322 3.74 -3.22 -10.82
CA ARG A 322 4.86 -2.30 -10.58
C ARG A 322 6.19 -3.05 -10.55
N ALA A 323 6.25 -4.16 -9.82
CA ALA A 323 7.46 -4.97 -9.70
C ALA A 323 7.81 -5.66 -11.03
N GLU A 324 6.82 -6.19 -11.75
CA GLU A 324 7.00 -6.76 -13.09
C GLU A 324 7.54 -5.71 -14.08
N ARG A 325 7.03 -4.47 -14.03
CA ARG A 325 7.51 -3.35 -14.85
C ARG A 325 8.93 -2.96 -14.50
N MET A 326 9.25 -2.87 -13.20
CA MET A 326 10.62 -2.61 -12.72
C MET A 326 11.59 -3.70 -13.17
N ALA A 327 11.21 -4.97 -13.05
CA ALA A 327 12.00 -6.12 -13.49
C ALA A 327 12.31 -6.06 -15.00
N GLY A 328 11.31 -5.73 -15.82
CA GLY A 328 11.48 -5.55 -17.26
C GLY A 328 12.44 -4.40 -17.60
N LEU A 329 12.32 -3.26 -16.93
CA LEU A 329 13.20 -2.11 -17.13
C LEU A 329 14.62 -2.37 -16.64
N ALA A 330 14.79 -2.95 -15.45
CA ALA A 330 16.09 -3.31 -14.87
C ALA A 330 16.83 -4.37 -15.71
N SER A 331 16.08 -5.27 -16.35
CA SER A 331 16.63 -6.28 -17.25
C SER A 331 17.01 -5.74 -18.63
N SER A 332 16.49 -4.58 -19.01
CA SER A 332 16.68 -3.99 -20.34
C SER A 332 17.94 -3.12 -20.39
N GLY A 333 19.04 -3.72 -20.89
CA GLY A 333 20.30 -3.03 -21.08
C GLY A 333 21.00 -2.62 -19.78
N LYS A 334 22.04 -1.79 -19.90
CA LYS A 334 22.78 -1.25 -18.76
C LYS A 334 22.17 0.06 -18.26
N GLN A 335 22.00 0.14 -16.94
CA GLN A 335 21.40 1.25 -16.20
C GLN A 335 22.42 2.32 -15.82
N ASP A 336 21.95 3.54 -15.64
CA ASP A 336 22.70 4.68 -15.08
C ASP A 336 21.74 5.58 -14.30
N ASN A 337 22.25 6.65 -13.70
CA ASN A 337 21.42 7.62 -13.00
C ASN A 337 20.24 8.16 -13.84
N ARG A 338 20.43 8.38 -15.15
CA ARG A 338 19.36 8.92 -16.02
C ARG A 338 18.26 7.87 -16.23
N SER A 339 18.61 6.61 -16.43
CA SER A 339 17.62 5.53 -16.58
C SER A 339 16.86 5.27 -15.28
N LEU A 340 17.51 5.41 -14.12
CA LEU A 340 16.84 5.31 -12.81
C LEU A 340 15.84 6.44 -12.58
N ILE A 341 16.21 7.69 -12.92
CA ILE A 341 15.25 8.81 -12.89
C ILE A 341 14.06 8.49 -13.80
N ALA A 342 14.30 8.08 -15.05
CA ALA A 342 13.22 7.74 -15.98
C ALA A 342 12.31 6.63 -15.44
N LEU A 343 12.89 5.59 -14.80
CA LEU A 343 12.16 4.49 -14.19
C LEU A 343 11.21 4.98 -13.09
N GLN A 344 11.66 5.85 -12.18
CA GLN A 344 10.79 6.37 -11.11
C GLN A 344 9.62 7.21 -11.66
N TYR A 345 9.72 7.74 -12.87
CA TYR A 345 8.65 8.51 -13.54
C TYR A 345 7.88 7.68 -14.59
N ASP A 346 8.11 6.36 -14.68
CA ASP A 346 7.42 5.50 -15.64
C ASP A 346 5.93 5.38 -15.32
N GLN A 347 5.10 5.66 -16.33
CA GLN A 347 3.63 5.66 -16.26
C GLN A 347 3.04 4.54 -17.14
N SER A 348 3.77 3.44 -17.34
CA SER A 348 3.28 2.30 -18.10
C SER A 348 2.75 1.22 -17.16
N THR A 349 1.50 0.79 -17.39
CA THR A 349 0.87 -0.31 -16.64
C THR A 349 0.94 -1.61 -17.43
N LEU A 350 1.31 -2.70 -16.75
CA LEU A 350 1.25 -4.04 -17.35
C LEU A 350 -0.14 -4.67 -17.24
N PHE A 351 -1.03 -4.10 -16.41
CA PHE A 351 -2.39 -4.60 -16.25
C PHE A 351 -3.21 -4.50 -17.55
N ALA A 352 -3.02 -3.43 -18.33
CA ALA A 352 -3.64 -3.28 -19.65
C ALA A 352 -3.31 -4.46 -20.59
N ALA A 353 -2.05 -4.94 -20.58
CA ALA A 353 -1.66 -6.11 -21.36
C ALA A 353 -2.28 -7.41 -20.82
N LYS A 354 -2.44 -7.55 -19.50
CA LYS A 354 -3.15 -8.69 -18.88
C LYS A 354 -4.64 -8.70 -19.25
N LEU A 355 -5.30 -7.54 -19.24
CA LEU A 355 -6.68 -7.39 -19.69
C LEU A 355 -6.85 -7.72 -21.17
N LYS A 356 -5.94 -7.25 -22.02
CA LYS A 356 -5.93 -7.60 -23.44
C LYS A 356 -5.87 -9.11 -23.64
N LYS A 357 -4.94 -9.79 -22.95
CA LYS A 357 -4.85 -11.26 -22.98
C LYS A 357 -6.13 -11.92 -22.51
N MET A 358 -6.78 -11.40 -21.46
CA MET A 358 -8.06 -11.91 -20.98
C MET A 358 -9.17 -11.74 -22.03
N PHE A 359 -9.29 -10.57 -22.65
CA PHE A 359 -10.26 -10.32 -23.72
C PHE A 359 -10.03 -11.20 -24.95
N GLU A 360 -8.77 -11.52 -25.27
CA GLU A 360 -8.41 -12.36 -26.42
C GLU A 360 -8.43 -13.87 -26.10
N ALA A 361 -8.59 -14.25 -24.83
CA ALA A 361 -8.57 -15.66 -24.42
C ALA A 361 -9.72 -16.45 -25.09
N PRO A 362 -9.51 -17.72 -25.47
CA PRO A 362 -10.52 -18.53 -26.16
C PRO A 362 -11.87 -18.60 -25.44
N GLY A 363 -11.86 -18.66 -24.10
CA GLY A 363 -13.07 -18.69 -23.27
C GLY A 363 -13.79 -17.35 -23.12
N MET A 364 -13.21 -16.24 -23.59
CA MET A 364 -13.75 -14.89 -23.40
C MET A 364 -14.02 -14.16 -24.72
N ALA A 365 -13.12 -14.27 -25.70
CA ALA A 365 -13.15 -13.44 -26.90
C ALA A 365 -14.45 -13.55 -27.70
N GLN A 366 -14.96 -14.76 -27.90
CA GLN A 366 -16.22 -14.98 -28.62
C GLN A 366 -17.45 -14.71 -27.75
N PRO A 367 -17.54 -15.20 -26.49
CA PRO A 367 -18.64 -14.86 -25.59
C PRO A 367 -18.80 -13.35 -25.36
N LEU A 368 -17.70 -12.62 -25.14
CA LEU A 368 -17.75 -11.17 -24.93
C LEU A 368 -18.25 -10.43 -26.17
N LYS A 369 -17.82 -10.83 -27.38
CA LYS A 369 -18.38 -10.28 -28.62
C LYS A 369 -19.88 -10.53 -28.71
N GLN A 370 -20.35 -11.75 -28.43
CA GLN A 370 -21.78 -12.07 -28.45
C GLN A 370 -22.56 -11.25 -27.41
N ALA A 371 -22.01 -11.09 -26.21
CA ALA A 371 -22.60 -10.26 -25.15
C ALA A 371 -22.70 -8.79 -25.57
N ILE A 372 -21.66 -8.24 -26.22
CA ILE A 372 -21.69 -6.90 -26.81
C ILE A 372 -22.80 -6.79 -27.87
N GLU A 373 -22.94 -7.80 -28.74
CA GLU A 373 -23.97 -7.82 -29.78
C GLU A 373 -25.40 -7.87 -29.25
N ALA A 374 -25.59 -8.48 -28.08
CA ALA A 374 -26.87 -8.60 -27.40
C ALA A 374 -27.31 -7.31 -26.66
N LEU A 375 -26.42 -6.32 -26.52
CA LEU A 375 -26.78 -5.03 -25.93
C LEU A 375 -27.73 -4.21 -26.83
N PRO A 376 -28.55 -3.31 -26.26
CA PRO A 376 -29.31 -2.33 -27.02
C PRO A 376 -28.43 -1.51 -27.96
N ASP A 377 -28.97 -1.04 -29.10
CA ASP A 377 -28.20 -0.43 -30.19
C ASP A 377 -27.21 0.67 -29.74
N THR A 378 -27.64 1.56 -28.85
CA THR A 378 -26.82 2.67 -28.33
C THR A 378 -25.68 2.16 -27.43
N GLU A 379 -25.95 1.23 -26.53
CA GLU A 379 -24.96 0.62 -25.63
C GLU A 379 -23.99 -0.28 -26.39
N ARG A 380 -24.48 -1.06 -27.36
CA ARG A 380 -23.67 -1.89 -28.24
C ARG A 380 -22.62 -1.09 -28.99
N ALA A 381 -23.00 0.07 -29.54
CA ALA A 381 -22.07 0.95 -30.23
C ALA A 381 -20.95 1.46 -29.30
N LYS A 382 -21.32 1.86 -28.07
CA LYS A 382 -20.36 2.28 -27.04
C LYS A 382 -19.43 1.13 -26.63
N ALA A 383 -19.97 -0.06 -26.36
CA ALA A 383 -19.20 -1.21 -25.95
C ALA A 383 -18.21 -1.69 -27.05
N ARG A 384 -18.62 -1.69 -28.32
CA ARG A 384 -17.72 -2.00 -29.45
C ARG A 384 -16.55 -1.03 -29.55
N GLU A 385 -16.81 0.28 -29.41
CA GLU A 385 -15.75 1.29 -29.41
C GLU A 385 -14.79 1.06 -28.23
N ALA A 386 -15.33 0.93 -27.02
CA ALA A 386 -14.52 0.71 -25.82
C ALA A 386 -13.65 -0.54 -25.96
N TYR A 387 -14.24 -1.66 -26.38
CA TYR A 387 -13.53 -2.91 -26.59
C TYR A 387 -12.38 -2.76 -27.59
N SER A 388 -12.64 -2.13 -28.75
CA SER A 388 -11.63 -1.91 -29.77
C SER A 388 -10.49 -1.01 -29.27
N ARG A 389 -10.80 0.05 -28.54
CA ARG A 389 -9.79 0.98 -28.01
C ARG A 389 -8.95 0.34 -26.91
N LEU A 390 -9.55 -0.44 -26.01
CA LEU A 390 -8.82 -1.16 -24.96
C LEU A 390 -7.88 -2.23 -25.52
N LEU A 391 -8.27 -2.94 -26.60
CA LEU A 391 -7.37 -3.88 -27.29
C LEU A 391 -6.18 -3.20 -27.99
N ALA A 392 -6.35 -1.94 -28.38
CA ALA A 392 -5.32 -1.12 -29.02
C ALA A 392 -4.46 -0.31 -28.04
N PHE A 393 -4.91 -0.17 -26.79
CA PHE A 393 -4.22 0.64 -25.78
C PHE A 393 -2.83 0.07 -25.49
N ASP A 394 -1.83 0.96 -25.46
CA ASP A 394 -0.42 0.62 -25.29
C ASP A 394 0.01 0.48 -23.81
N GLY A 395 -0.92 0.73 -22.88
CA GLY A 395 -0.65 0.71 -21.44
C GLY A 395 0.00 1.99 -20.91
N LYS A 396 0.14 3.07 -21.70
CA LYS A 396 0.74 4.33 -21.23
C LYS A 396 -0.31 5.24 -20.62
N VAL A 397 -0.34 5.31 -19.29
CA VAL A 397 -1.30 6.07 -18.48
C VAL A 397 -0.89 7.54 -18.35
N SER A 398 -0.63 8.22 -19.48
CA SER A 398 -0.24 9.63 -19.46
C SER A 398 -1.43 10.57 -19.25
N ALA A 399 -1.20 11.72 -18.61
CA ALA A 399 -2.23 12.73 -18.36
C ALA A 399 -3.01 13.16 -19.63
N GLY A 400 -2.33 13.23 -20.77
CA GLY A 400 -2.96 13.65 -22.04
C GLY A 400 -3.68 12.53 -22.81
N SER A 401 -3.67 11.28 -22.32
CA SER A 401 -4.18 10.13 -23.08
C SER A 401 -5.69 9.95 -22.93
N ALA A 402 -6.40 9.94 -24.06
CA ALA A 402 -7.82 9.63 -24.15
C ALA A 402 -8.09 8.13 -23.88
N ASP A 403 -7.19 7.25 -24.33
CA ASP A 403 -7.32 5.80 -24.12
C ASP A 403 -7.01 5.42 -22.67
N ALA A 404 -6.09 6.11 -22.01
CA ALA A 404 -5.88 5.96 -20.57
C ALA A 404 -7.15 6.37 -19.79
N ALA A 405 -7.79 7.48 -20.14
CA ALA A 405 -9.05 7.88 -19.52
C ALA A 405 -10.13 6.80 -19.67
N LEU A 406 -10.29 6.25 -20.88
CA LEU A 406 -11.24 5.17 -21.14
C LEU A 406 -10.89 3.88 -20.38
N TYR A 407 -9.61 3.52 -20.30
CA TYR A 407 -9.13 2.39 -19.52
C TYR A 407 -9.48 2.53 -18.03
N GLU A 408 -9.19 3.67 -17.41
CA GLU A 408 -9.52 3.90 -16.00
C GLU A 408 -11.04 3.95 -15.75
N LEU A 409 -11.81 4.54 -16.68
CA LEU A 409 -13.27 4.51 -16.63
C LEU A 409 -13.81 3.08 -16.72
N PHE A 410 -13.20 2.20 -17.55
CA PHE A 410 -13.58 0.79 -17.60
C PHE A 410 -13.27 0.06 -16.29
N LEU A 411 -12.13 0.34 -15.65
CA LEU A 411 -11.81 -0.24 -14.34
C LEU A 411 -12.81 0.22 -13.26
N GLN A 412 -13.14 1.52 -13.26
CA GLN A 412 -14.13 2.11 -12.35
C GLN A 412 -15.51 1.47 -12.53
N GLU A 413 -16.00 1.40 -13.77
CA GLU A 413 -17.33 0.87 -14.07
C GLU A 413 -17.40 -0.64 -13.89
N SER A 414 -16.33 -1.40 -14.17
CA SER A 414 -16.32 -2.84 -13.88
C SER A 414 -16.44 -3.13 -12.39
N ALA A 415 -15.79 -2.35 -11.51
CA ALA A 415 -15.99 -2.48 -10.07
C ALA A 415 -17.47 -2.30 -9.68
N LYS A 416 -18.13 -1.29 -10.26
CA LYS A 416 -19.56 -1.02 -10.00
C LYS A 416 -20.45 -2.13 -10.53
N GLN A 417 -20.26 -2.54 -11.78
CA GLN A 417 -21.11 -3.55 -12.41
C GLN A 417 -20.96 -4.94 -11.78
N ILE A 418 -19.78 -5.28 -11.24
CA ILE A 418 -19.54 -6.57 -10.59
C ILE A 418 -20.13 -6.60 -9.18
N PHE A 419 -19.92 -5.56 -8.36
CA PHE A 419 -20.11 -5.67 -6.92
C PHE A 419 -21.29 -4.88 -6.34
N LEU A 420 -21.79 -3.84 -7.04
CA LEU A 420 -22.69 -2.85 -6.45
C LEU A 420 -24.07 -3.41 -6.07
N ASP A 421 -24.63 -4.34 -6.84
CA ASP A 421 -25.95 -4.91 -6.53
C ASP A 421 -25.94 -5.75 -5.23
N LYS A 422 -24.86 -6.51 -5.00
CA LYS A 422 -24.71 -7.32 -3.77
C LYS A 422 -24.28 -6.49 -2.57
N LEU A 423 -23.48 -5.45 -2.76
CA LEU A 423 -22.97 -4.60 -1.67
C LEU A 423 -23.93 -3.45 -1.31
N GLY A 424 -24.78 -3.02 -2.24
CA GLY A 424 -25.65 -1.86 -2.11
C GLY A 424 -25.03 -0.61 -2.75
N PRO A 425 -25.73 0.53 -2.71
CA PRO A 425 -25.28 1.77 -3.36
C PRO A 425 -23.92 2.24 -2.83
N GLU A 426 -23.27 3.15 -3.56
CA GLU A 426 -21.92 3.65 -3.22
C GLU A 426 -21.85 4.33 -1.83
N SER A 427 -22.99 4.79 -1.32
CA SER A 427 -23.15 5.36 0.02
C SER A 427 -23.27 4.33 1.14
N SER A 428 -23.36 3.04 0.82
CA SER A 428 -23.50 1.97 1.82
C SER A 428 -22.17 1.66 2.52
N ASP A 429 -22.25 1.32 3.82
CA ASP A 429 -21.07 0.94 4.62
C ASP A 429 -20.31 -0.24 4.02
N ALA A 430 -21.02 -1.20 3.40
CA ALA A 430 -20.41 -2.35 2.75
C ALA A 430 -19.62 -1.97 1.49
N TRP A 431 -20.17 -1.09 0.64
CA TRP A 431 -19.44 -0.58 -0.52
C TRP A 431 -18.19 0.21 -0.10
N GLN A 432 -18.33 1.11 0.87
CA GLN A 432 -17.21 1.90 1.36
C GLN A 432 -16.10 1.03 1.97
N ALA A 433 -16.47 -0.01 2.71
CA ALA A 433 -15.52 -0.99 3.24
C ALA A 433 -14.83 -1.79 2.11
N PHE A 434 -15.57 -2.18 1.07
CA PHE A 434 -15.02 -2.86 -0.10
C PHE A 434 -13.98 -1.99 -0.84
N VAL A 435 -14.35 -0.75 -1.14
CA VAL A 435 -13.46 0.23 -1.81
C VAL A 435 -12.22 0.52 -0.95
N ALA A 436 -12.39 0.70 0.36
CA ALA A 436 -11.27 0.91 1.27
C ALA A 436 -10.33 -0.30 1.30
N ASN A 437 -10.86 -1.52 1.33
CA ASN A 437 -10.07 -2.75 1.31
C ASN A 437 -9.29 -2.91 0.00
N GLY A 438 -9.93 -2.67 -1.16
CA GLY A 438 -9.29 -2.75 -2.46
C GLY A 438 -8.15 -1.74 -2.70
N ASN A 439 -8.04 -0.73 -1.84
CA ASN A 439 -6.94 0.25 -1.86
C ASN A 439 -5.72 -0.20 -1.02
N LEU A 440 -5.86 -1.21 -0.17
CA LEU A 440 -4.81 -1.68 0.75
C LEU A 440 -4.02 -2.88 0.18
N SER A 441 -4.58 -3.60 -0.79
CA SER A 441 -3.98 -4.83 -1.34
C SER A 441 -4.43 -5.07 -2.78
N TYR A 442 -4.03 -6.23 -3.34
CA TYR A 442 -4.57 -6.76 -4.58
C TYR A 442 -6.10 -6.81 -4.50
N SER A 443 -6.78 -6.16 -5.45
CA SER A 443 -8.21 -5.93 -5.35
C SER A 443 -9.01 -7.10 -5.89
N ALA A 444 -10.18 -7.34 -5.28
CA ALA A 444 -11.18 -8.25 -5.83
C ALA A 444 -11.57 -7.92 -7.27
N GLN A 445 -11.58 -6.63 -7.65
CA GLN A 445 -11.85 -6.23 -9.03
C GLN A 445 -10.79 -6.76 -9.99
N ALA A 446 -9.50 -6.63 -9.66
CA ALA A 446 -8.44 -7.15 -10.51
C ALA A 446 -8.48 -8.68 -10.59
N ASP A 447 -8.75 -9.34 -9.46
CA ASP A 447 -8.90 -10.80 -9.36
C ASP A 447 -10.07 -11.32 -10.23
N HIS A 448 -11.21 -10.63 -10.21
CA HIS A 448 -12.37 -10.95 -11.04
C HIS A 448 -12.14 -10.66 -12.52
N LEU A 449 -11.48 -9.56 -12.86
CA LEU A 449 -11.18 -9.26 -14.26
C LEU A 449 -10.26 -10.32 -14.86
N LEU A 450 -9.19 -10.69 -14.15
CA LEU A 450 -8.19 -11.63 -14.66
C LEU A 450 -8.54 -13.11 -14.44
N GLY A 451 -9.49 -13.43 -13.56
CA GLY A 451 -9.90 -14.79 -13.24
C GLY A 451 -11.35 -14.89 -12.75
N GLN A 452 -11.60 -15.80 -11.80
CA GLN A 452 -12.89 -15.97 -11.11
C GLN A 452 -14.11 -16.10 -12.04
N GLU A 453 -14.02 -16.92 -13.07
CA GLU A 453 -15.08 -17.12 -14.07
C GLU A 453 -16.44 -17.51 -13.44
N ASP A 454 -16.39 -18.30 -12.36
CA ASP A 454 -17.58 -18.80 -11.64
C ASP A 454 -18.04 -17.91 -10.47
N SER A 455 -17.54 -16.67 -10.38
CA SER A 455 -17.88 -15.79 -9.26
C SER A 455 -19.39 -15.54 -9.17
N PRO A 456 -20.00 -15.63 -7.97
CA PRO A 456 -21.40 -15.29 -7.76
C PRO A 456 -21.66 -13.79 -7.90
N PHE A 457 -20.62 -12.97 -8.09
CA PHE A 457 -20.73 -11.54 -8.32
C PHE A 457 -20.99 -11.17 -9.78
N TRP A 458 -20.89 -12.10 -10.74
CA TRP A 458 -21.26 -11.81 -12.13
C TRP A 458 -22.77 -11.69 -12.36
N ASP A 459 -23.59 -12.29 -11.50
CA ASP A 459 -25.05 -12.30 -11.67
C ASP A 459 -25.69 -11.07 -11.02
N ASP A 460 -26.25 -10.13 -11.78
CA ASP A 460 -26.94 -8.98 -11.21
C ASP A 460 -28.34 -9.38 -10.74
N SER A 461 -28.48 -9.54 -9.43
CA SER A 461 -29.74 -9.99 -8.79
C SER A 461 -30.95 -9.07 -9.00
N ARG A 462 -30.75 -7.90 -9.61
CA ARG A 462 -31.80 -6.93 -9.96
C ARG A 462 -32.40 -7.17 -11.35
N THR A 463 -31.78 -8.01 -12.17
CA THR A 463 -32.26 -8.32 -13.51
C THR A 463 -33.03 -9.64 -13.52
N ALA A 464 -33.80 -9.88 -14.59
CA ALA A 464 -34.58 -11.10 -14.74
C ALA A 464 -33.77 -12.28 -15.29
N GLN A 465 -32.63 -12.02 -15.94
CA GLN A 465 -31.80 -13.01 -16.61
C GLN A 465 -30.46 -13.08 -15.91
N LYS A 466 -30.04 -14.28 -15.52
CA LYS A 466 -28.75 -14.48 -14.87
C LYS A 466 -27.61 -14.10 -15.82
N GLU A 467 -26.75 -13.17 -15.41
CA GLU A 467 -25.57 -12.79 -16.16
C GLU A 467 -24.32 -13.60 -15.78
N ASP A 468 -23.41 -13.67 -16.74
CA ASP A 468 -22.06 -14.20 -16.60
C ASP A 468 -21.01 -13.08 -16.79
N LYS A 469 -19.73 -13.44 -16.66
CA LYS A 469 -18.62 -12.50 -16.83
C LYS A 469 -18.67 -11.74 -18.17
N PRO A 470 -18.80 -12.40 -19.34
CA PRO A 470 -18.96 -11.72 -20.62
C PRO A 470 -20.07 -10.66 -20.64
N ALA A 471 -21.25 -10.97 -20.10
CA ALA A 471 -22.38 -10.03 -20.04
C ALA A 471 -22.08 -8.79 -19.19
N ILE A 472 -21.50 -8.98 -18.00
CA ILE A 472 -21.11 -7.86 -17.12
C ILE A 472 -19.99 -7.02 -17.74
N LEU A 473 -19.01 -7.63 -18.39
CA LEU A 473 -17.94 -6.90 -19.07
C LEU A 473 -18.47 -6.09 -20.26
N ALA A 474 -19.41 -6.63 -21.05
CA ALA A 474 -20.06 -5.90 -22.12
C ALA A 474 -20.78 -4.64 -21.61
N ARG A 475 -21.53 -4.76 -20.48
CA ARG A 475 -22.16 -3.61 -19.81
C ARG A 475 -21.14 -2.60 -19.30
N SER A 476 -20.05 -3.08 -18.69
CA SER A 476 -18.97 -2.24 -18.16
C SER A 476 -18.29 -1.42 -19.27
N LEU A 477 -18.10 -2.01 -20.46
CA LEU A 477 -17.56 -1.32 -21.64
C LEU A 477 -18.48 -0.19 -22.12
N ALA A 478 -19.80 -0.43 -22.20
CA ALA A 478 -20.77 0.61 -22.54
C ALA A 478 -20.86 1.72 -21.47
N ALA A 479 -20.81 1.33 -20.20
CA ALA A 479 -20.83 2.24 -19.06
C ALA A 479 -19.61 3.15 -19.05
N ALA A 480 -18.40 2.62 -19.33
CA ALA A 480 -17.17 3.40 -19.37
C ALA A 480 -17.25 4.59 -20.33
N ILE A 481 -17.81 4.36 -21.53
CA ILE A 481 -18.02 5.44 -22.51
C ILE A 481 -19.07 6.44 -22.01
N SER A 482 -20.17 5.96 -21.45
CA SER A 482 -21.25 6.82 -20.93
C SER A 482 -20.76 7.71 -19.77
N SER A 483 -20.00 7.14 -18.84
CA SER A 483 -19.35 7.88 -17.74
C SER A 483 -18.31 8.87 -18.26
N GLY A 484 -17.53 8.49 -19.28
CA GLY A 484 -16.61 9.41 -19.96
C GLY A 484 -17.33 10.59 -20.62
N GLU A 485 -18.46 10.36 -21.30
CA GLU A 485 -19.26 11.44 -21.90
C GLU A 485 -19.80 12.41 -20.85
N GLN A 486 -20.24 11.88 -19.71
CA GLN A 486 -20.73 12.69 -18.58
C GLN A 486 -19.62 13.54 -17.95
N LEU A 487 -18.42 12.98 -17.77
CA LEU A 487 -17.33 13.63 -17.02
C LEU A 487 -16.41 14.47 -17.91
N LEU A 488 -16.24 14.11 -19.19
CA LEU A 488 -15.27 14.70 -20.11
C LEU A 488 -15.90 15.30 -21.37
N GLY A 489 -17.21 15.13 -21.56
CA GLY A 489 -17.98 15.64 -22.69
C GLY A 489 -18.08 14.66 -23.86
N ALA A 490 -18.94 14.98 -24.82
CA ALA A 490 -19.31 14.09 -25.93
C ALA A 490 -18.19 13.85 -26.97
N ASP A 491 -17.20 14.75 -27.06
CA ASP A 491 -16.04 14.54 -27.94
C ASP A 491 -15.03 13.58 -27.30
N ARG A 492 -15.24 12.28 -27.57
CA ARG A 492 -14.44 11.17 -27.01
C ARG A 492 -12.96 11.21 -27.38
N LYS A 493 -12.60 11.93 -28.46
CA LYS A 493 -11.20 12.11 -28.89
C LYS A 493 -10.48 13.21 -28.10
N ALA A 494 -11.22 14.14 -27.53
CA ALA A 494 -10.69 15.24 -26.70
C ALA A 494 -10.57 14.87 -25.21
N TRP A 495 -10.88 13.62 -24.85
CA TRP A 495 -10.70 13.09 -23.51
C TRP A 495 -9.22 13.07 -23.11
N GLN A 496 -8.97 13.30 -21.83
CA GLN A 496 -7.62 13.31 -21.26
C GLN A 496 -7.72 12.77 -19.83
N TRP A 497 -6.90 11.77 -19.50
CA TRP A 497 -6.87 11.20 -18.17
C TRP A 497 -6.67 12.26 -17.07
N GLY A 498 -5.77 13.21 -17.31
CA GLY A 498 -5.42 14.30 -16.41
C GLY A 498 -6.56 15.28 -16.12
N LYS A 499 -7.68 15.24 -16.86
CA LYS A 499 -8.90 16.00 -16.53
C LYS A 499 -9.71 15.32 -15.41
N LEU A 500 -9.61 14.00 -15.28
CA LEU A 500 -10.20 13.23 -14.18
C LEU A 500 -9.25 13.12 -12.99
N HIS A 501 -7.95 13.11 -13.27
CA HIS A 501 -6.92 12.72 -12.32
C HIS A 501 -5.87 13.81 -12.13
N SER A 502 -5.72 14.31 -10.89
CA SER A 502 -4.87 15.46 -10.62
C SER A 502 -4.18 15.40 -9.27
N TYR A 503 -2.93 15.89 -9.23
CA TYR A 503 -2.19 16.13 -8.01
C TYR A 503 -2.74 17.36 -7.29
N GLN A 504 -2.94 17.23 -5.99
CA GLN A 504 -3.34 18.32 -5.11
C GLN A 504 -2.49 18.28 -3.84
N TRP A 505 -1.79 19.38 -3.56
CA TRP A 505 -1.06 19.57 -2.31
C TRP A 505 -1.94 20.36 -1.36
N THR A 506 -2.19 19.81 -0.18
CA THR A 506 -2.94 20.45 0.89
C THR A 506 -2.11 20.47 2.17
N ASN A 507 -2.39 21.43 3.06
CA ASN A 507 -1.79 21.44 4.39
C ASN A 507 -2.60 20.55 5.36
N ALA A 508 -2.12 20.41 6.61
CA ALA A 508 -2.77 19.60 7.64
C ALA A 508 -4.22 20.02 7.97
N ASN A 509 -4.64 21.25 7.61
CA ASN A 509 -6.01 21.74 7.78
C ASN A 509 -6.86 21.58 6.51
N GLY A 510 -6.36 20.86 5.49
CA GLY A 510 -7.03 20.67 4.20
C GLY A 510 -7.00 21.89 3.27
N ARG A 511 -6.27 22.97 3.63
CA ARG A 511 -6.15 24.14 2.75
C ARG A 511 -5.20 23.82 1.60
N GLN A 512 -5.65 24.08 0.39
CA GLN A 512 -4.88 23.92 -0.84
C GLN A 512 -3.63 24.82 -0.85
N ILE A 513 -2.48 24.18 -1.10
CA ILE A 513 -1.16 24.80 -1.28
C ILE A 513 -0.89 24.99 -2.78
N ARG A 514 -1.12 23.94 -3.58
CA ARG A 514 -0.91 23.92 -5.03
C ARG A 514 -1.78 22.85 -5.69
N GLY A 515 -2.24 23.10 -6.91
CA GLY A 515 -3.11 22.20 -7.67
C GLY A 515 -4.42 22.87 -8.08
N PRO A 516 -5.38 22.11 -8.64
CA PRO A 516 -5.16 20.78 -9.22
C PRO A 516 -4.18 20.83 -10.40
N LEU A 517 -3.25 19.89 -10.47
CA LEU A 517 -2.34 19.73 -11.62
C LEU A 517 -2.59 18.37 -12.26
N GLN A 518 -2.78 18.33 -13.57
CA GLN A 518 -3.04 17.09 -14.30
C GLN A 518 -1.96 16.04 -14.04
N ALA A 519 -2.39 14.82 -13.75
CA ALA A 519 -1.51 13.70 -13.42
C ALA A 519 -1.67 12.56 -14.43
N GLY A 520 -0.58 11.84 -14.65
CA GLY A 520 -0.62 10.50 -15.23
C GLY A 520 -0.27 9.47 -14.16
N GLY A 521 -0.19 8.21 -14.56
CA GLY A 521 -0.05 7.09 -13.63
C GLY A 521 -1.41 6.64 -13.08
N ASP A 522 -1.37 5.50 -12.40
CA ASP A 522 -2.44 4.84 -11.67
C ASP A 522 -1.84 4.05 -10.48
N HIS A 523 -2.63 3.14 -9.89
CA HIS A 523 -2.22 2.25 -8.80
C HIS A 523 -1.20 1.15 -9.23
N ASN A 524 -1.08 0.86 -10.53
CA ASN A 524 -0.24 -0.19 -11.11
C ASN A 524 1.05 0.34 -11.80
N THR A 525 1.16 1.64 -12.02
CA THR A 525 2.38 2.28 -12.56
C THR A 525 3.45 2.52 -11.48
N ILE A 526 4.73 2.53 -11.88
CA ILE A 526 5.86 2.81 -10.96
C ILE A 526 5.75 4.23 -10.40
N ASN A 527 5.48 5.22 -11.26
CA ASN A 527 5.16 6.58 -10.84
C ASN A 527 3.73 6.64 -10.30
N SER A 528 3.52 6.02 -9.14
CA SER A 528 2.19 5.74 -8.62
C SER A 528 1.39 7.02 -8.40
N ALA A 529 0.15 6.96 -8.84
CA ALA A 529 -0.87 7.96 -8.60
C ALA A 529 -2.18 7.21 -8.30
N ALA A 530 -2.17 6.45 -7.20
CA ALA A 530 -3.28 5.57 -6.87
C ALA A 530 -4.53 6.37 -6.50
N TYR A 531 -5.69 5.79 -6.78
CA TYR A 531 -7.01 6.30 -6.44
C TYR A 531 -7.92 5.15 -6.03
N ARG A 532 -9.10 5.46 -5.47
CA ARG A 532 -10.05 4.47 -4.98
C ARG A 532 -11.07 4.09 -6.05
N TRP A 533 -10.84 2.95 -6.70
CA TRP A 533 -11.84 2.36 -7.61
C TRP A 533 -13.21 2.24 -6.95
N GLY A 534 -14.26 2.50 -7.71
CA GLY A 534 -15.62 2.49 -7.22
C GLY A 534 -16.02 3.75 -6.43
N GLN A 535 -15.15 4.76 -6.34
CA GLN A 535 -15.47 6.07 -5.74
C GLN A 535 -15.26 7.21 -6.76
N ASP A 536 -14.04 7.71 -6.89
CA ASP A 536 -13.65 8.82 -7.76
C ASP A 536 -12.18 8.66 -8.20
N PHE A 537 -11.71 9.57 -9.04
CA PHE A 537 -10.34 9.56 -9.58
C PHE A 537 -9.38 10.48 -8.81
N ALA A 538 -9.73 10.87 -7.58
CA ALA A 538 -8.83 11.69 -6.75
C ALA A 538 -7.64 10.85 -6.27
N ILE A 539 -6.44 11.43 -6.40
CA ILE A 539 -5.21 10.78 -5.98
C ILE A 539 -5.20 10.62 -4.46
N THR A 540 -5.06 9.38 -4.01
CA THR A 540 -4.93 9.04 -2.59
C THR A 540 -3.50 8.73 -2.18
N ASP A 541 -2.62 8.39 -3.13
CA ASP A 541 -1.25 7.98 -2.85
C ASP A 541 -0.28 8.34 -3.99
N THR A 542 0.87 8.92 -3.64
CA THR A 542 1.97 9.25 -4.58
C THR A 542 3.31 9.20 -3.88
N PRO A 543 4.43 9.05 -4.63
CA PRO A 543 5.77 9.24 -4.10
C PRO A 543 5.99 10.60 -3.43
N ALA A 544 6.09 10.62 -2.11
CA ALA A 544 6.42 11.79 -1.31
C ALA A 544 7.93 12.08 -1.30
N LEU A 545 8.75 11.05 -1.49
CA LEU A 545 10.20 11.09 -1.46
C LEU A 545 10.76 10.23 -2.60
N ARG A 546 11.86 10.65 -3.22
CA ARG A 546 12.67 9.84 -4.14
C ARG A 546 14.15 9.99 -3.86
N LEU A 547 14.88 8.90 -3.87
CA LEU A 547 16.31 8.79 -3.58
C LEU A 547 17.00 8.00 -4.70
N ILE A 548 18.18 8.44 -5.14
CA ILE A 548 19.08 7.66 -5.99
C ILE A 548 20.50 7.74 -5.42
N VAL A 549 21.21 6.61 -5.43
CA VAL A 549 22.63 6.50 -5.15
C VAL A 549 23.33 5.81 -6.32
N ASP A 550 24.24 6.53 -6.99
CA ASP A 550 25.09 6.00 -8.06
C ASP A 550 26.55 5.97 -7.59
N PHE A 551 27.05 4.76 -7.30
CA PHE A 551 28.41 4.56 -6.78
C PHE A 551 29.51 4.85 -7.82
N GLY A 552 29.15 5.12 -9.08
CA GLY A 552 30.07 5.60 -10.10
C GLY A 552 30.35 7.10 -10.03
N LEU A 553 29.62 7.86 -9.20
CA LEU A 553 29.77 9.31 -9.06
C LEU A 553 30.62 9.69 -7.84
N SER A 554 31.25 10.87 -7.89
CA SER A 554 32.03 11.42 -6.77
C SER A 554 31.16 11.88 -5.59
N GLU A 555 29.94 12.32 -5.88
CA GLU A 555 28.87 12.57 -4.93
C GLU A 555 27.70 11.64 -5.28
N PRO A 556 27.67 10.42 -4.72
CA PRO A 556 26.77 9.34 -5.17
C PRO A 556 25.29 9.64 -5.02
N MET A 557 24.93 10.43 -4.01
CA MET A 557 23.56 10.53 -3.54
C MET A 557 22.83 11.77 -4.08
N MET A 558 21.61 11.56 -4.55
CA MET A 558 20.67 12.63 -4.86
C MET A 558 19.27 12.27 -4.38
N GLY A 559 18.49 13.30 -4.07
CA GLY A 559 17.18 13.15 -3.47
C GLY A 559 16.22 14.23 -3.93
N LEU A 560 14.93 13.94 -3.76
CA LEU A 560 13.83 14.82 -4.06
C LEU A 560 12.70 14.56 -3.07
N ASN A 561 12.03 15.63 -2.62
CA ASN A 561 10.78 15.54 -1.90
C ASN A 561 9.67 16.15 -2.76
N SER A 562 8.42 15.71 -2.55
CA SER A 562 7.28 16.17 -3.35
C SER A 562 6.72 17.51 -2.91
N SER A 563 7.25 18.14 -1.87
CA SER A 563 6.73 19.37 -1.28
C SER A 563 7.83 20.39 -1.01
N GLY A 564 8.45 20.35 0.17
CA GLY A 564 9.54 21.21 0.57
C GLY A 564 10.18 20.68 1.85
N GLN A 565 11.38 21.16 2.14
CA GLN A 565 12.15 20.71 3.30
C GLN A 565 11.62 21.27 4.63
N SER A 566 10.85 22.37 4.60
CA SER A 566 10.35 23.05 5.79
C SER A 566 8.86 22.76 6.01
N GLY A 567 8.46 22.41 7.23
CA GLY A 567 7.05 22.34 7.62
C GLY A 567 6.42 23.71 7.95
N ASN A 568 7.19 24.81 7.92
CA ASN A 568 6.70 26.15 8.24
C ASN A 568 6.07 26.81 7.00
N PRO A 569 4.76 27.14 6.99
CA PRO A 569 4.08 27.72 5.82
C PRO A 569 4.63 29.04 5.29
N VAL A 570 5.37 29.81 6.12
CA VAL A 570 5.99 31.08 5.67
C VAL A 570 7.42 30.91 5.18
N SER A 571 7.97 29.69 5.25
CA SER A 571 9.32 29.40 4.78
C SER A 571 9.35 29.38 3.24
N PRO A 572 10.38 29.95 2.59
CA PRO A 572 10.58 29.76 1.15
C PRO A 572 10.82 28.28 0.79
N ASN A 573 11.18 27.44 1.76
CA ASN A 573 11.41 26.01 1.60
C ASN A 573 10.17 25.15 1.91
N TYR A 574 8.96 25.74 2.02
CA TYR A 574 7.73 25.02 2.33
C TYR A 574 7.19 24.19 1.15
N ALA A 575 7.24 24.76 -0.06
CA ALA A 575 6.63 24.18 -1.26
C ALA A 575 7.56 24.24 -2.49
N ASN A 576 8.85 24.51 -2.29
CA ASN A 576 9.83 24.71 -3.38
C ASN A 576 10.30 23.42 -4.06
N GLY A 577 10.07 22.26 -3.45
CA GLY A 577 10.33 20.94 -4.04
C GLY A 577 9.29 20.50 -5.07
N ILE A 578 8.07 21.07 -5.05
CA ILE A 578 6.96 20.68 -5.94
C ILE A 578 7.36 20.76 -7.42
N ASP A 579 7.94 21.88 -7.87
CA ASP A 579 8.30 22.07 -9.27
C ASP A 579 9.46 21.12 -9.69
N GLY A 580 10.39 20.85 -8.78
CA GLY A 580 11.46 19.88 -9.02
C GLY A 580 10.92 18.45 -9.14
N TRP A 581 9.99 18.07 -8.26
CA TRP A 581 9.29 16.78 -8.30
C TRP A 581 8.49 16.59 -9.58
N LEU A 582 7.73 17.59 -10.02
CA LEU A 582 6.98 17.50 -11.29
C LEU A 582 7.89 17.34 -12.52
N LYS A 583 9.14 17.84 -12.45
CA LYS A 583 10.08 17.89 -13.58
C LYS A 583 11.24 16.91 -13.46
N ALA A 584 11.20 15.99 -12.48
CA ALA A 584 12.28 15.04 -12.21
C ALA A 584 13.66 15.69 -11.95
N GLN A 585 13.69 16.83 -11.26
CA GLN A 585 14.91 17.57 -10.96
C GLN A 585 15.40 17.25 -9.54
N TYR A 586 16.29 16.27 -9.43
CA TYR A 586 16.87 15.82 -8.17
C TYR A 586 17.92 16.81 -7.66
N LEU A 587 18.05 16.89 -6.34
CA LEU A 587 19.08 17.67 -5.66
C LEU A 587 20.19 16.73 -5.18
N SER A 588 21.45 17.12 -5.35
CA SER A 588 22.58 16.37 -4.80
C SER A 588 22.64 16.53 -3.28
N LEU A 589 22.90 15.43 -2.57
CA LEU A 589 23.20 15.42 -1.13
C LEU A 589 24.69 15.08 -0.97
N PRO A 590 25.58 16.09 -0.97
CA PRO A 590 27.02 15.85 -0.97
C PRO A 590 27.48 15.23 0.35
N MET A 591 28.48 14.37 0.26
CA MET A 591 29.23 13.79 1.38
C MET A 591 30.58 14.48 1.58
N GLN A 592 31.11 15.16 0.58
CA GLN A 592 32.38 15.86 0.67
C GLN A 592 32.18 17.30 1.20
N PRO A 593 32.86 17.70 2.30
CA PRO A 593 32.64 19.01 2.92
C PRO A 593 32.80 20.21 1.99
N GLN A 594 33.70 20.15 1.01
CA GLN A 594 33.91 21.20 0.02
C GLN A 594 32.66 21.50 -0.84
N ASN A 595 31.72 20.56 -0.95
CA ASN A 595 30.50 20.71 -1.74
C ASN A 595 29.29 21.16 -0.91
N PHE A 596 29.43 21.29 0.41
CA PHE A 596 28.30 21.61 1.31
C PHE A 596 27.75 23.01 1.07
N GLU A 597 28.61 24.02 0.91
CA GLU A 597 28.13 25.39 0.67
C GLU A 597 27.34 25.50 -0.64
N ARG A 598 27.76 24.76 -1.67
CA ARG A 598 27.08 24.74 -2.97
C ARG A 598 25.67 24.13 -2.86
N SER A 599 25.49 23.11 -2.03
CA SER A 599 24.23 22.35 -1.95
C SER A 599 23.30 22.84 -0.85
N TYR A 600 23.83 23.25 0.30
CA TYR A 600 23.07 23.64 1.50
C TYR A 600 23.12 25.14 1.79
N GLY A 601 23.87 25.93 1.00
CA GLY A 601 24.08 27.34 1.24
C GLY A 601 25.03 27.63 2.42
N LYS A 602 25.06 28.89 2.86
CA LYS A 602 26.03 29.42 3.85
C LYS A 602 25.45 29.70 5.23
N THR A 603 24.14 29.56 5.42
CA THR A 603 23.51 29.79 6.73
C THR A 603 23.93 28.70 7.70
N ARG A 604 24.43 29.08 8.88
CA ARG A 604 24.88 28.17 9.93
C ARG A 604 24.31 28.60 11.28
N LEU A 605 23.93 27.62 12.09
CA LEU A 605 23.57 27.79 13.49
C LEU A 605 24.50 26.93 14.33
N THR A 606 25.18 27.55 15.30
CA THR A 606 26.04 26.84 16.25
C THR A 606 25.33 26.77 17.58
N LEU A 607 25.03 25.55 18.04
CA LEU A 607 24.45 25.29 19.36
C LEU A 607 25.57 24.86 20.30
N VAL A 608 25.73 25.55 21.43
CA VAL A 608 26.70 25.24 22.47
C VAL A 608 25.94 24.73 23.69
N PRO A 609 26.36 23.62 24.33
CA PRO A 609 25.71 23.13 25.55
C PRO A 609 25.60 24.23 26.61
N GLY A 610 24.42 24.32 27.24
CA GLY A 610 24.24 25.16 28.43
C GLY A 610 25.15 24.70 29.56
N LYS A 611 25.61 25.64 30.39
CA LYS A 611 26.42 25.35 31.57
C LYS A 611 25.65 24.57 32.62
#